data_AF-A0A1I4FV70-F1
#
_entry.id   AF-A0A1I4FV70-F1
#
_cell.length_a   1.000
_cell.length_b   1.000
_cell.length_c   1.000
_cell.angle_alpha   90.00
_cell.angle_beta   90.00
_cell.angle_gamma   90.00
#
_symmetry.space_group_name_H-M   'P 1'
#
loop_
_entity.id
_entity.type
_entity.pdbx_description
1 polymer ?
#
loop_
_entity_poly.entity_id
_entity_poly.type
_entity_poly.pdbx_seq_one_letter_code
_entity_poly.pdbx_strand_id
1 'polypeptide(L)'
;MSDAPSGPPRIAIALVRQLDAAAALVFEACSDPRRLARWLTPGAGEVGDVSCDLRVGGRFSLEGCNPDGRAYAVSGEYLEIVPLRRLAMTWHYVGEGPLAGPPSRVEIDLRPLGADVTELTLTHTQLDRQEIADRYRSAWTICLERLRWSTTPQPHGAVFAPPLGAISNLYGPRHRVLQQEFETGDLANRLRSLSVTSELSASQQAFIARQDMVFVTSVDHRGFPTCSYKGGASGFVRVASPRVIELPSYDGNGMYLTVGNLAANPKLGLLFIDFETPHRLRLHGTARITREAMDLERHPGAELVIKIDIAEVFVNCPRYIHQYRREATSGFVPGQERAGEVPAWKRIDLFAEVLPDRDRLTIDSSGSETMTLADYRALLERGKT
;
A
#
# COMPACT_ATOMS: atom_id res chain seq x y z
N MET A 1 -47.65 3.70 -45.70
CA MET A 1 -46.84 2.86 -44.81
C MET A 1 -45.39 3.28 -44.99
N SER A 2 -44.85 4.03 -44.04
CA SER A 2 -43.45 4.48 -44.03
C SER A 2 -42.80 3.78 -42.84
N ASP A 3 -42.00 2.75 -43.13
CA ASP A 3 -41.12 2.12 -42.14
C ASP A 3 -40.12 3.18 -41.67
N ALA A 4 -40.23 3.57 -40.40
CA ALA A 4 -39.12 4.21 -39.71
C ALA A 4 -38.04 3.15 -39.51
N PRO A 5 -36.76 3.40 -39.85
CA PRO A 5 -35.71 2.45 -39.55
C PRO A 5 -35.65 2.28 -38.03
N SER A 6 -36.06 1.11 -37.53
CA SER A 6 -35.87 0.75 -36.13
C SER A 6 -34.38 0.62 -35.91
N GLY A 7 -33.78 1.68 -35.36
CA GLY A 7 -32.42 1.61 -34.83
C GLY A 7 -32.33 0.41 -33.87
N PRO A 8 -31.16 -0.24 -33.77
CA PRO A 8 -31.00 -1.42 -32.92
C PRO A 8 -31.48 -1.10 -31.49
N PRO A 9 -32.09 -2.06 -30.79
CA PRO A 9 -32.53 -1.87 -29.41
C PRO A 9 -31.35 -1.37 -28.58
N ARG A 10 -31.52 -0.19 -27.98
CA ARG A 10 -30.50 0.42 -27.13
C ARG A 10 -30.55 -0.26 -25.78
N ILE A 11 -29.67 -1.23 -25.59
CA ILE A 11 -29.56 -2.00 -24.35
C ILE A 11 -29.05 -1.06 -23.25
N ALA A 12 -29.54 -1.30 -22.03
CA ALA A 12 -29.15 -0.58 -20.84
C ALA A 12 -28.70 -1.56 -19.76
N ILE A 13 -27.66 -1.17 -19.04
CA ILE A 13 -27.26 -1.83 -17.78
C ILE A 13 -27.32 -0.81 -16.66
N ALA A 14 -27.75 -1.26 -15.49
CA ALA A 14 -27.70 -0.51 -14.26
C ALA A 14 -26.93 -1.30 -13.21
N LEU A 15 -26.08 -0.60 -12.46
CA LEU A 15 -25.35 -1.11 -11.30
C LEU A 15 -25.58 -0.16 -10.13
N VAL A 16 -25.97 -0.72 -8.99
CA VAL A 16 -26.17 0.04 -7.75
C VAL A 16 -25.08 -0.33 -6.75
N ARG A 17 -24.51 0.67 -6.08
CA ARG A 17 -23.55 0.50 -4.99
C ARG A 17 -23.85 1.48 -3.87
N GLN A 18 -23.85 0.97 -2.64
CA GLN A 18 -23.75 1.83 -1.46
C GLN A 18 -22.28 2.12 -1.17
N LEU A 19 -21.95 3.40 -1.09
CA LEU A 19 -20.63 3.91 -0.78
C LEU A 19 -20.67 4.56 0.59
N ASP A 20 -19.71 4.20 1.45
CA ASP A 20 -19.58 4.75 2.80
C ASP A 20 -18.96 6.16 2.77
N ALA A 21 -19.42 7.02 1.87
CA ALA A 21 -18.90 8.36 1.62
C ALA A 21 -20.01 9.40 1.44
N ALA A 22 -19.74 10.65 1.83
CA ALA A 22 -20.62 11.78 1.54
C ALA A 22 -20.77 12.00 0.02
N ALA A 23 -21.95 12.41 -0.44
CA ALA A 23 -22.23 12.59 -1.87
C ALA A 23 -21.30 13.63 -2.53
N ALA A 24 -20.80 14.61 -1.75
CA ALA A 24 -19.77 15.55 -2.18
C ALA A 24 -18.48 14.85 -2.60
N LEU A 25 -17.98 13.92 -1.79
CA LEU A 25 -16.75 13.19 -2.07
C LEU A 25 -16.93 12.23 -3.26
N VAL A 26 -18.09 11.57 -3.36
CA VAL A 26 -18.40 10.70 -4.50
C VAL A 26 -18.50 11.51 -5.79
N PHE A 27 -19.18 12.66 -5.75
CA PHE A 27 -19.29 13.55 -6.91
C PHE A 27 -17.93 14.08 -7.36
N GLU A 28 -17.09 14.50 -6.41
CA GLU A 28 -15.69 14.91 -6.68
C GLU A 28 -14.90 13.75 -7.30
N ALA A 29 -15.04 12.52 -6.79
CA ALA A 29 -14.36 11.35 -7.37
C ALA A 29 -14.79 11.01 -8.80
N CYS A 30 -15.99 11.43 -9.21
CA CYS A 30 -16.51 11.26 -10.57
C CYS A 30 -16.24 12.47 -11.49
N SER A 31 -15.62 13.55 -11.00
CA SER A 31 -15.49 14.81 -11.75
C SER A 31 -14.12 15.47 -11.67
N ASP A 32 -13.28 15.12 -10.69
CA ASP A 32 -11.89 15.53 -10.60
C ASP A 32 -10.98 14.54 -11.39
N PRO A 33 -10.16 15.02 -12.34
CA PRO A 33 -9.30 14.16 -13.16
C PRO A 33 -8.37 13.24 -12.35
N ARG A 34 -7.80 13.74 -11.25
CA ARG A 34 -6.84 12.98 -10.43
C ARG A 34 -7.52 11.87 -9.65
N ARG A 35 -8.78 12.06 -9.27
CA ARG A 35 -9.58 11.04 -8.60
C ARG A 35 -10.19 10.04 -9.58
N LEU A 36 -10.68 10.51 -10.73
CA LEU A 36 -11.17 9.66 -11.82
C LEU A 36 -10.13 8.61 -12.24
N ALA A 37 -8.87 9.03 -12.41
CA ALA A 37 -7.76 8.14 -12.76
C ALA A 37 -7.57 6.95 -11.80
N ARG A 38 -7.96 7.09 -10.52
CA ARG A 38 -7.74 6.07 -9.48
C ARG A 38 -8.71 4.89 -9.57
N TRP A 39 -9.86 5.07 -10.20
CA TRP A 39 -10.92 4.05 -10.21
C TRP A 39 -11.47 3.73 -11.60
N LEU A 40 -11.40 4.67 -12.54
CA LEU A 40 -11.95 4.52 -13.89
C LEU A 40 -10.98 3.81 -14.84
N THR A 41 -10.60 2.59 -14.45
CA THR A 41 -9.66 1.71 -15.16
C THR A 41 -10.38 0.41 -15.53
N PRO A 42 -10.86 0.23 -16.78
CA PRO A 42 -11.44 -1.05 -17.18
C PRO A 42 -10.38 -2.17 -17.10
N GLY A 43 -10.55 -3.14 -16.20
CA GLY A 43 -9.64 -4.28 -16.06
C GLY A 43 -8.40 -4.02 -15.18
N ALA A 44 -7.25 -4.64 -15.49
CA ALA A 44 -6.00 -4.55 -14.73
C ALA A 44 -4.96 -3.60 -15.35
N GLY A 45 -5.41 -2.69 -16.22
CA GLY A 45 -4.57 -1.73 -16.92
C GLY A 45 -4.14 -0.53 -16.07
N GLU A 46 -3.21 0.26 -16.61
CA GLU A 46 -2.80 1.55 -16.06
C GLU A 46 -3.56 2.69 -16.76
N VAL A 47 -3.84 3.79 -16.05
CA VAL A 47 -4.35 5.03 -16.63
C VAL A 47 -3.22 6.06 -16.63
N GLY A 48 -3.00 6.66 -17.80
CA GLY A 48 -2.08 7.76 -18.02
C GLY A 48 -2.78 9.11 -17.81
N ASP A 49 -2.80 9.93 -18.85
CA ASP A 49 -3.33 11.29 -18.77
C ASP A 49 -4.87 11.33 -18.71
N VAL A 50 -5.40 12.19 -17.85
CA VAL A 50 -6.85 12.40 -17.66
C VAL A 50 -7.14 13.89 -17.68
N SER A 51 -8.08 14.29 -18.53
CA SER A 51 -8.53 15.67 -18.64
C SER A 51 -10.05 15.76 -18.46
N CYS A 52 -10.53 16.78 -17.76
CA CYS A 52 -11.96 17.06 -17.59
C CYS A 52 -12.23 18.56 -17.62
N ASP A 53 -13.07 19.01 -18.55
CA ASP A 53 -13.70 20.34 -18.57
C ASP A 53 -15.12 20.21 -17.99
N LEU A 54 -15.23 20.31 -16.67
CA LEU A 54 -16.47 20.02 -15.93
C LEU A 54 -17.52 21.13 -16.06
N ARG A 55 -18.15 21.21 -17.22
CA ARG A 55 -19.33 22.06 -17.52
C ARG A 55 -20.21 21.35 -18.54
N VAL A 56 -21.49 21.69 -18.61
CA VAL A 56 -22.35 21.19 -19.70
C VAL A 56 -21.75 21.62 -21.05
N GLY A 57 -21.59 20.67 -21.95
CA GLY A 57 -20.88 20.82 -23.23
C GLY A 57 -19.34 20.80 -23.14
N GLY A 58 -18.78 20.62 -21.94
CA GLY A 58 -17.36 20.40 -21.74
C GLY A 58 -16.97 18.93 -21.99
N ARG A 59 -15.71 18.69 -22.32
CA ARG A 59 -15.20 17.36 -22.70
C ARG A 59 -14.35 16.73 -21.59
N PHE A 60 -14.34 15.40 -21.57
CA PHE A 60 -13.37 14.62 -20.80
C PHE A 60 -12.63 13.63 -21.70
N SER A 61 -11.39 13.32 -21.33
CA SER A 61 -10.59 12.28 -21.95
C SER A 61 -9.76 11.54 -20.91
N LEU A 62 -9.50 10.27 -21.17
CA LEU A 62 -8.67 9.40 -20.35
C LEU A 62 -7.93 8.44 -21.28
N GLU A 63 -6.61 8.36 -21.14
CA GLU A 63 -5.78 7.40 -21.86
C GLU A 63 -5.25 6.34 -20.89
N GLY A 64 -5.07 5.11 -21.36
CA GLY A 64 -4.56 4.03 -20.54
C GLY A 64 -3.98 2.88 -21.37
N CYS A 65 -3.39 1.91 -20.68
CA CYS A 65 -2.84 0.71 -21.27
C CYS A 65 -3.48 -0.52 -20.63
N ASN A 66 -3.95 -1.46 -21.44
CA ASN A 66 -4.38 -2.77 -20.99
C ASN A 66 -3.20 -3.57 -20.40
N PRO A 67 -3.44 -4.64 -19.61
CA PRO A 67 -2.38 -5.48 -19.05
C PRO A 67 -1.43 -6.12 -20.09
N ASP A 68 -1.89 -6.23 -21.34
CA ASP A 68 -1.12 -6.74 -22.47
C ASP A 68 -0.32 -5.64 -23.20
N GLY A 69 -0.32 -4.41 -22.67
CA GLY A 69 0.41 -3.25 -23.19
C GLY A 69 -0.31 -2.47 -24.30
N ARG A 70 -1.52 -2.89 -24.72
CA ARG A 70 -2.28 -2.15 -25.75
C ARG A 70 -2.90 -0.89 -25.20
N ALA A 71 -2.69 0.24 -25.88
CA ALA A 71 -3.29 1.52 -25.51
C ALA A 71 -4.80 1.55 -25.78
N TYR A 72 -5.54 2.22 -24.91
CA TYR A 72 -6.93 2.60 -25.10
C TYR A 72 -7.15 4.05 -24.65
N ALA A 73 -8.23 4.65 -25.14
CA ALA A 73 -8.70 5.96 -24.73
C ALA A 73 -10.21 5.92 -24.49
N VAL A 74 -10.68 6.68 -23.51
CA VAL A 74 -12.08 6.95 -23.28
C VAL A 74 -12.29 8.44 -23.35
N SER A 75 -13.33 8.89 -24.04
CA SER A 75 -13.68 10.30 -24.12
C SER A 75 -15.19 10.53 -24.19
N GLY A 76 -15.60 11.76 -23.94
CA GLY A 76 -16.99 12.15 -24.06
C GLY A 76 -17.24 13.61 -23.73
N GLU A 77 -18.52 13.97 -23.73
CA GLU A 77 -19.04 15.31 -23.46
C GLU A 77 -20.05 15.24 -22.31
N TYR A 78 -19.94 16.16 -21.34
CA TYR A 78 -20.90 16.28 -20.25
C TYR A 78 -22.22 16.87 -20.76
N LEU A 79 -23.30 16.10 -20.65
CA LEU A 79 -24.64 16.47 -21.11
C LEU A 79 -25.45 17.13 -20.00
N GLU A 80 -25.27 16.68 -18.76
CA GLU A 80 -26.01 17.16 -17.59
C GLU A 80 -25.10 17.09 -16.37
N ILE A 81 -25.10 18.16 -15.58
CA ILE A 81 -24.36 18.25 -14.33
C ILE A 81 -25.31 18.84 -13.29
N VAL A 82 -25.76 18.01 -12.35
CA VAL A 82 -26.47 18.45 -11.17
C VAL A 82 -25.54 18.20 -9.98
N PRO A 83 -24.91 19.25 -9.43
CA PRO A 83 -23.94 19.11 -8.35
C PRO A 83 -24.44 18.18 -7.23
N LEU A 84 -23.57 17.26 -6.81
CA LEU A 84 -23.82 16.29 -5.74
C LEU A 84 -24.94 15.27 -5.99
N ARG A 85 -25.54 15.28 -7.19
CA ARG A 85 -26.74 14.47 -7.50
C ARG A 85 -26.63 13.69 -8.79
N ARG A 86 -26.09 14.28 -9.86
CA ARG A 86 -26.13 13.65 -11.18
C ARG A 86 -25.00 14.13 -12.09
N LEU A 87 -24.41 13.17 -12.81
CA LEU A 87 -23.57 13.41 -13.97
C LEU A 87 -24.09 12.56 -15.12
N ALA A 88 -24.40 13.17 -16.26
CA ALA A 88 -24.69 12.45 -17.49
C ALA A 88 -23.69 12.88 -18.56
N MET A 89 -23.13 11.91 -19.27
CA MET A 89 -22.12 12.16 -20.30
C MET A 89 -22.26 11.19 -21.46
N THR A 90 -21.82 11.62 -22.64
CA THR A 90 -21.53 10.68 -23.72
C THR A 90 -20.30 9.86 -23.34
N TRP A 91 -20.21 8.65 -23.89
CA TRP A 91 -19.14 7.73 -23.59
C TRP A 91 -18.63 7.12 -24.88
N HIS A 92 -17.34 7.28 -25.16
CA HIS A 92 -16.72 6.75 -26.35
C HIS A 92 -15.40 6.07 -26.00
N TYR A 93 -15.39 4.75 -26.13
CA TYR A 93 -14.19 3.92 -25.96
C TYR A 93 -13.50 3.73 -27.30
N VAL A 94 -12.24 4.17 -27.40
CA VAL A 94 -11.36 4.05 -28.56
C VAL A 94 -10.20 3.15 -28.18
N GLY A 95 -10.00 2.07 -28.92
CA GLY A 95 -8.90 1.13 -28.69
C GLY A 95 -9.21 -0.23 -29.26
N GLU A 96 -8.19 -1.05 -29.45
CA GLU A 96 -8.39 -2.45 -29.82
C GLU A 96 -8.90 -3.20 -28.59
N GLY A 97 -10.10 -3.77 -28.70
CA GLY A 97 -10.62 -4.58 -27.61
C GLY A 97 -12.13 -4.74 -27.63
N PRO A 98 -12.65 -5.58 -26.72
CA PRO A 98 -14.03 -6.01 -26.77
C PRO A 98 -15.03 -4.97 -26.20
N LEU A 99 -14.56 -3.78 -25.85
CA LEU A 99 -15.38 -2.64 -25.41
C LEU A 99 -15.54 -1.57 -26.50
N ALA A 100 -14.84 -1.70 -27.62
CA ALA A 100 -14.94 -0.78 -28.75
C ALA A 100 -16.34 -0.83 -29.37
N GLY A 101 -16.87 0.34 -29.71
CA GLY A 101 -18.22 0.47 -30.24
C GLY A 101 -18.62 1.92 -30.52
N PRO A 102 -19.85 2.13 -31.00
CA PRO A 102 -20.39 3.48 -31.21
C PRO A 102 -20.46 4.26 -29.89
N PRO A 103 -20.51 5.60 -29.93
CA PRO A 103 -20.74 6.41 -28.75
C PRO A 103 -22.02 5.99 -28.02
N SER A 104 -21.93 5.88 -26.70
CA SER A 104 -23.00 5.49 -25.80
C SER A 104 -23.22 6.59 -24.75
N ARG A 105 -24.04 6.31 -23.73
CA ARG A 105 -24.35 7.28 -22.67
C ARG A 105 -24.22 6.67 -21.28
N VAL A 106 -23.46 7.32 -20.42
CA VAL A 106 -23.28 6.94 -19.02
C VAL A 106 -23.91 8.00 -18.13
N GLU A 107 -24.67 7.54 -17.15
CA GLU A 107 -25.33 8.36 -16.13
C GLU A 107 -24.93 7.85 -14.76
N ILE A 108 -24.55 8.76 -13.88
CA ILE A 108 -24.21 8.49 -12.49
C ILE A 108 -25.18 9.29 -11.63
N ASP A 109 -26.07 8.60 -10.96
CA ASP A 109 -27.03 9.16 -10.02
C ASP A 109 -26.56 8.92 -8.58
N LEU A 110 -26.54 9.98 -7.78
CA LEU A 110 -26.12 9.98 -6.39
C LEU A 110 -27.33 10.29 -5.49
N ARG A 111 -27.68 9.31 -4.66
CA ARG A 111 -28.69 9.44 -3.62
C ARG A 111 -28.01 9.39 -2.24
N PRO A 112 -27.84 10.54 -1.55
CA PRO A 112 -27.41 10.55 -0.16
C PRO A 112 -28.41 9.75 0.69
N LEU A 113 -27.91 8.77 1.44
CA LEU A 113 -28.66 7.99 2.42
C LEU A 113 -28.36 8.44 3.86
N GLY A 114 -27.36 9.31 4.04
CA GLY A 114 -26.96 9.92 5.30
C GLY A 114 -25.87 10.98 5.06
N ALA A 115 -25.24 11.47 6.12
CA ALA A 115 -24.13 12.42 6.01
C ALA A 115 -22.92 11.81 5.29
N ASP A 116 -22.62 10.54 5.58
CA ASP A 116 -21.43 9.83 5.10
C ASP A 116 -21.78 8.55 4.34
N VAL A 117 -23.00 8.43 3.81
CA VAL A 117 -23.42 7.26 3.03
C VAL A 117 -24.18 7.74 1.80
N THR A 118 -23.76 7.25 0.64
CA THR A 118 -24.36 7.58 -0.66
C THR A 118 -24.62 6.31 -1.45
N GLU A 119 -25.84 6.14 -1.93
CA GLU A 119 -26.14 5.17 -2.98
C GLU A 119 -25.79 5.79 -4.34
N LEU A 120 -24.91 5.13 -5.07
CA LEU A 120 -24.58 5.45 -6.45
C LEU A 120 -25.29 4.44 -7.36
N THR A 121 -26.03 4.96 -8.34
CA THR A 121 -26.57 4.19 -9.46
C THR A 121 -25.84 4.60 -10.73
N LEU A 122 -25.11 3.66 -11.34
CA LEU A 122 -24.50 3.84 -12.65
C LEU A 122 -25.39 3.18 -13.69
N THR A 123 -25.84 3.97 -14.66
CA THR A 123 -26.67 3.53 -15.78
C THR A 123 -25.91 3.76 -17.08
N HIS A 124 -25.65 2.70 -17.84
CA HIS A 124 -25.01 2.77 -19.15
C HIS A 124 -26.03 2.35 -20.21
N THR A 125 -26.42 3.28 -21.08
CA THR A 125 -27.44 3.12 -22.13
C THR A 125 -26.85 3.29 -23.51
N GLN A 126 -27.66 3.01 -24.54
CA GLN A 126 -27.26 3.13 -25.95
C GLN A 126 -26.22 2.09 -26.36
N LEU A 127 -26.21 0.94 -25.70
CA LEU A 127 -25.39 -0.21 -26.05
C LEU A 127 -26.06 -0.98 -27.19
N ASP A 128 -25.28 -1.39 -28.19
CA ASP A 128 -25.75 -1.96 -29.45
C ASP A 128 -26.03 -3.47 -29.36
N ARG A 129 -25.34 -4.19 -28.47
CA ARG A 129 -25.39 -5.66 -28.35
C ARG A 129 -25.32 -6.13 -26.90
N GLN A 130 -26.03 -7.23 -26.60
CA GLN A 130 -26.09 -7.79 -25.24
C GLN A 130 -24.71 -8.23 -24.73
N GLU A 131 -23.88 -8.79 -25.62
CA GLU A 131 -22.51 -9.18 -25.28
C GLU A 131 -21.67 -7.98 -24.80
N ILE A 132 -21.81 -6.83 -25.45
CA ILE A 132 -21.12 -5.59 -25.04
C ILE A 132 -21.67 -5.09 -23.71
N ALA A 133 -22.98 -5.20 -23.49
CA ALA A 133 -23.60 -4.87 -22.22
C ALA A 133 -23.08 -5.73 -21.06
N ASP A 134 -22.91 -7.04 -21.24
CA ASP A 134 -22.37 -7.93 -20.21
C ASP A 134 -20.89 -7.65 -19.91
N ARG A 135 -20.11 -7.28 -20.94
CA ARG A 135 -18.72 -6.85 -20.78
C ARG A 135 -18.61 -5.51 -20.05
N TYR A 136 -19.42 -4.51 -20.41
CA TYR A 136 -19.48 -3.27 -19.65
C TYR A 136 -19.96 -3.48 -18.23
N ARG A 137 -20.92 -4.38 -17.97
CA ARG A 137 -21.35 -4.73 -16.62
C ARG A 137 -20.18 -5.26 -15.79
N SER A 138 -19.35 -6.11 -16.39
CA SER A 138 -18.16 -6.68 -15.74
C SER A 138 -17.09 -5.61 -15.49
N ALA A 139 -16.80 -4.77 -16.49
CA ALA A 139 -15.87 -3.65 -16.36
C ALA A 139 -16.32 -2.65 -15.28
N TRP A 140 -17.59 -2.24 -15.31
CA TRP A 140 -18.17 -1.34 -14.30
C TRP A 140 -18.18 -1.96 -12.91
N THR A 141 -18.37 -3.27 -12.77
CA THR A 141 -18.27 -3.93 -11.47
C THR A 141 -16.88 -3.73 -10.86
N ILE A 142 -15.81 -3.88 -11.65
CA ILE A 142 -14.43 -3.66 -11.20
C ILE A 142 -14.19 -2.18 -10.87
N CYS A 143 -14.57 -1.28 -11.78
CA CYS A 143 -14.40 0.16 -11.58
C CYS A 143 -15.13 0.66 -10.32
N LEU A 144 -16.37 0.20 -10.09
CA LEU A 144 -17.16 0.60 -8.93
C LEU A 144 -16.61 0.06 -7.60
N GLU A 145 -15.97 -1.11 -7.58
CA GLU A 145 -15.23 -1.56 -6.38
C GLU A 145 -14.01 -0.67 -6.09
N ARG A 146 -13.26 -0.26 -7.13
CA ARG A 146 -12.16 0.71 -6.96
C ARG A 146 -12.67 2.07 -6.51
N LEU A 147 -13.81 2.53 -7.05
CA LEU A 147 -14.44 3.78 -6.66
C LEU A 147 -14.76 3.73 -5.16
N ARG A 148 -15.38 2.64 -4.70
CA ARG A 148 -15.67 2.42 -3.28
C ARG A 148 -14.43 2.58 -2.41
N TRP A 149 -13.30 1.96 -2.78
CA TRP A 149 -12.04 2.14 -2.04
C TRP A 149 -11.51 3.58 -2.09
N SER A 150 -11.63 4.25 -3.23
CA SER A 150 -11.13 5.62 -3.42
C SER A 150 -11.96 6.69 -2.69
N THR A 151 -13.27 6.45 -2.51
CA THR A 151 -14.20 7.37 -1.84
C THR A 151 -14.43 7.01 -0.39
N THR A 152 -14.05 5.82 0.06
CA THR A 152 -14.07 5.49 1.49
C THR A 152 -13.36 6.64 2.21
N PRO A 153 -14.04 7.38 3.10
CA PRO A 153 -13.48 8.52 3.80
C PRO A 153 -12.14 8.10 4.35
N GLN A 154 -11.09 8.71 3.83
CA GLN A 154 -9.87 8.75 4.61
C GLN A 154 -10.23 9.61 5.80
N PRO A 155 -10.23 9.06 7.03
CA PRO A 155 -10.79 9.75 8.18
C PRO A 155 -10.17 11.15 8.27
N HIS A 156 -11.01 12.18 8.07
CA HIS A 156 -10.60 13.57 8.22
C HIS A 156 -10.25 13.78 9.69
N GLY A 157 -8.96 14.03 9.94
CA GLY A 157 -8.44 14.21 11.29
C GLY A 157 -8.18 12.90 12.02
N ALA A 158 -7.29 12.06 11.49
CA ALA A 158 -6.53 11.09 12.27
C ALA A 158 -5.37 10.50 11.44
N VAL A 159 -4.14 11.01 11.61
CA VAL A 159 -3.11 10.05 12.08
C VAL A 159 -3.65 9.63 13.42
N PHE A 160 -4.40 8.52 13.43
CA PHE A 160 -4.97 7.87 14.61
C PHE A 160 -4.99 8.75 15.88
N ALA A 161 -6.06 9.50 16.12
CA ALA A 161 -6.32 10.12 17.41
C ALA A 161 -7.49 9.40 18.09
N PRO A 162 -7.29 8.18 18.62
CA PRO A 162 -8.06 7.85 19.79
C PRO A 162 -7.70 8.88 20.88
N PRO A 163 -8.62 9.20 21.80
CA PRO A 163 -8.20 9.82 23.05
C PRO A 163 -7.02 9.03 23.59
N LEU A 164 -6.04 9.70 24.22
CA LEU A 164 -5.03 9.05 25.04
C LEU A 164 -5.71 7.90 25.82
N GLY A 165 -5.50 6.66 25.39
CA GLY A 165 -6.12 5.46 25.98
C GLY A 165 -7.18 4.67 25.18
N ALA A 166 -7.69 5.11 24.01
CA ALA A 166 -8.56 4.24 23.19
C ALA A 166 -7.77 3.46 22.14
N ILE A 167 -7.91 2.14 22.13
CA ILE A 167 -7.26 1.26 21.16
C ILE A 167 -8.16 1.17 19.93
N SER A 168 -7.57 1.11 18.73
CA SER A 168 -8.27 0.93 17.45
C SER A 168 -9.24 -0.26 17.50
N ASN A 169 -10.20 -0.32 16.58
CA ASN A 169 -10.91 -1.58 16.31
C ASN A 169 -9.95 -2.58 15.63
N LEU A 170 -9.13 -3.26 16.44
CA LEU A 170 -8.17 -4.30 16.01
C LEU A 170 -8.83 -5.39 15.15
N TYR A 171 -10.11 -5.69 15.37
CA TYR A 171 -10.86 -6.73 14.67
C TYR A 171 -11.94 -6.12 13.77
N GLY A 172 -11.74 -6.22 12.45
CA GLY A 172 -12.78 -5.95 11.44
C GLY A 172 -13.84 -7.07 11.30
N PRO A 173 -14.89 -6.87 10.48
CA PRO A 173 -16.03 -7.79 10.37
C PRO A 173 -15.65 -9.24 10.01
N ARG A 174 -14.70 -9.45 9.08
CA ARG A 174 -14.25 -10.80 8.71
C ARG A 174 -13.56 -11.55 9.85
N HIS A 175 -12.85 -10.84 10.74
CA HIS A 175 -12.30 -11.45 11.94
C HIS A 175 -13.41 -11.89 12.89
N ARG A 176 -14.49 -11.10 13.00
CA ARG A 176 -15.63 -11.42 13.86
C ARG A 176 -16.39 -12.66 13.39
N VAL A 177 -16.52 -12.87 12.08
CA VAL A 177 -17.07 -14.11 11.51
C VAL A 177 -16.29 -15.32 11.99
N LEU A 178 -14.96 -15.32 11.84
CA LEU A 178 -14.11 -16.44 12.29
C LEU A 178 -14.13 -16.59 13.83
N GLN A 179 -14.11 -15.48 14.57
CA GLN A 179 -14.19 -15.54 16.03
C GLN A 179 -15.52 -16.11 16.53
N GLN A 180 -16.61 -15.88 15.80
CA GLN A 180 -17.90 -16.50 16.09
C GLN A 180 -17.88 -17.98 15.73
N GLU A 181 -17.40 -18.32 14.53
CA GLU A 181 -17.30 -19.71 14.04
C GLU A 181 -16.49 -20.60 14.99
N PHE A 182 -15.38 -20.07 15.52
CA PHE A 182 -14.51 -20.79 16.46
C PHE A 182 -14.79 -20.45 17.93
N GLU A 183 -15.88 -19.76 18.24
CA GLU A 183 -16.30 -19.42 19.62
C GLU A 183 -15.22 -18.69 20.45
N THR A 184 -14.37 -17.89 19.79
CA THR A 184 -13.25 -17.15 20.40
C THR A 184 -13.52 -15.66 20.57
N GLY A 185 -14.76 -15.19 20.39
CA GLY A 185 -15.13 -13.77 20.50
C GLY A 185 -14.74 -13.11 21.82
N ASP A 186 -15.10 -13.73 22.95
CA ASP A 186 -14.79 -13.21 24.29
C ASP A 186 -13.30 -13.30 24.61
N LEU A 187 -12.63 -14.37 24.19
CA LEU A 187 -11.18 -14.51 24.30
C LEU A 187 -10.47 -13.38 23.55
N ALA A 188 -10.87 -13.10 22.31
CA ALA A 188 -10.32 -12.01 21.51
C ALA A 188 -10.56 -10.65 22.17
N ASN A 189 -11.75 -10.40 22.71
CA ASN A 189 -12.06 -9.17 23.43
C ASN A 189 -11.19 -9.00 24.68
N ARG A 190 -10.99 -10.08 25.46
CA ARG A 190 -10.15 -10.07 26.67
C ARG A 190 -8.68 -9.84 26.34
N LEU A 191 -8.16 -10.53 25.31
CA LEU A 191 -6.79 -10.34 24.83
C LEU A 191 -6.55 -8.92 24.34
N ARG A 192 -7.49 -8.34 23.57
CA ARG A 192 -7.39 -6.94 23.13
C ARG A 192 -7.30 -5.99 24.33
N SER A 193 -8.18 -6.18 25.30
CA SER A 193 -8.27 -5.32 26.49
C SER A 193 -7.00 -5.35 27.35
N LEU A 194 -6.38 -6.53 27.48
CA LEU A 194 -5.20 -6.72 28.34
C LEU A 194 -3.87 -6.42 27.65
N SER A 195 -3.78 -6.70 26.35
CA SER A 195 -2.49 -6.81 25.68
C SER A 195 -2.22 -5.70 24.67
N VAL A 196 -3.22 -4.88 24.32
CA VAL A 196 -3.06 -3.83 23.31
C VAL A 196 -2.97 -2.48 24.01
N THR A 197 -1.97 -1.67 23.67
CA THR A 197 -1.76 -0.31 24.20
C THR A 197 -1.38 0.65 23.08
N SER A 198 -1.48 1.96 23.30
CA SER A 198 -0.99 2.99 22.35
C SER A 198 0.35 3.60 22.77
N GLU A 199 0.91 3.12 23.89
CA GLU A 199 2.22 3.51 24.42
C GLU A 199 3.00 2.26 24.83
N LEU A 200 4.32 2.34 24.71
CA LEU A 200 5.24 1.35 25.22
C LEU A 200 5.36 1.48 26.75
N SER A 201 5.06 0.40 27.46
CA SER A 201 5.42 0.27 28.87
C SER A 201 6.94 0.27 29.05
N ALA A 202 7.44 0.53 30.26
CA ALA A 202 8.87 0.47 30.55
C ALA A 202 9.50 -0.89 30.20
N SER A 203 8.78 -2.00 30.42
CA SER A 203 9.24 -3.34 30.05
C SER A 203 9.31 -3.54 28.54
N GLN A 204 8.36 -2.99 27.77
CA GLN A 204 8.38 -3.04 26.31
C GLN A 204 9.50 -2.18 25.72
N GLN A 205 9.78 -1.01 26.30
CA GLN A 205 10.91 -0.17 25.88
C GLN A 205 12.25 -0.89 26.12
N ALA A 206 12.41 -1.49 27.31
CA ALA A 206 13.59 -2.28 27.64
C ALA A 206 13.73 -3.52 26.74
N PHE A 207 12.62 -4.14 26.33
CA PHE A 207 12.62 -5.26 25.39
C PHE A 207 13.15 -4.82 24.01
N ILE A 208 12.61 -3.74 23.44
CA ILE A 208 13.06 -3.18 22.15
C ILE A 208 14.55 -2.81 22.19
N ALA A 209 14.98 -2.16 23.27
CA ALA A 209 16.37 -1.71 23.43
C ALA A 209 17.40 -2.85 23.49
N ARG A 210 16.97 -4.10 23.70
CA ARG A 210 17.85 -5.28 23.68
C ARG A 210 17.90 -5.97 22.33
N GLN A 211 16.96 -5.68 21.43
CA GLN A 211 16.87 -6.35 20.14
C GLN A 211 17.97 -5.84 19.20
N ASP A 212 18.56 -6.76 18.44
CA ASP A 212 19.48 -6.48 17.34
C ASP A 212 18.86 -6.75 15.96
N MET A 213 17.58 -7.13 15.93
CA MET A 213 16.80 -7.31 14.71
C MET A 213 15.32 -6.95 14.86
N VAL A 214 14.68 -6.61 13.74
CA VAL A 214 13.23 -6.42 13.62
C VAL A 214 12.74 -6.83 12.23
N PHE A 215 11.53 -7.40 12.16
CA PHE A 215 10.84 -7.60 10.88
C PHE A 215 9.88 -6.43 10.64
N VAL A 216 9.97 -5.84 9.45
CA VAL A 216 9.18 -4.68 9.04
C VAL A 216 8.25 -5.09 7.92
N THR A 217 6.95 -4.85 8.09
CA THR A 217 5.95 -4.96 7.03
C THR A 217 5.51 -3.58 6.55
N SER A 218 5.43 -3.42 5.23
CA SER A 218 4.94 -2.21 4.54
C SER A 218 4.14 -2.64 3.32
N VAL A 219 3.27 -1.79 2.79
CA VAL A 219 2.40 -2.13 1.65
C VAL A 219 2.90 -1.43 0.40
N ASP A 220 3.14 -2.20 -0.66
CA ASP A 220 3.56 -1.64 -1.95
C ASP A 220 2.40 -0.95 -2.70
N HIS A 221 2.72 -0.24 -3.78
CA HIS A 221 1.73 0.46 -4.60
C HIS A 221 0.69 -0.45 -5.26
N ARG A 222 0.95 -1.77 -5.33
CA ARG A 222 0.02 -2.78 -5.87
C ARG A 222 -0.89 -3.35 -4.79
N GLY A 223 -0.71 -2.94 -3.53
CA GLY A 223 -1.47 -3.42 -2.39
C GLY A 223 -0.92 -4.72 -1.77
N PHE A 224 0.25 -5.21 -2.20
CA PHE A 224 0.87 -6.38 -1.59
C PHE A 224 1.65 -5.99 -0.33
N PRO A 225 1.48 -6.73 0.78
CA PRO A 225 2.37 -6.57 1.92
C PRO A 225 3.75 -7.11 1.57
N THR A 226 4.77 -6.35 1.92
CA THR A 226 6.17 -6.77 1.91
C THR A 226 6.61 -7.10 3.34
N CYS A 227 7.64 -7.93 3.49
CA CYS A 227 8.27 -8.21 4.78
C CYS A 227 9.78 -8.13 4.62
N SER A 228 10.43 -7.30 5.42
CA SER A 228 11.88 -7.09 5.39
C SER A 228 12.48 -7.34 6.76
N TYR A 229 13.58 -8.09 6.79
CA TYR A 229 14.46 -8.15 7.96
C TYR A 229 15.32 -6.90 8.02
N LYS A 230 15.45 -6.30 9.20
CA LYS A 230 16.39 -5.22 9.50
C LYS A 230 17.21 -5.61 10.73
N GLY A 231 18.53 -5.58 10.60
CA GLY A 231 19.47 -5.90 11.67
C GLY A 231 20.39 -4.73 11.98
N GLY A 232 20.92 -4.69 13.20
CA GLY A 232 21.85 -3.69 13.68
C GLY A 232 22.53 -4.11 14.98
N ALA A 233 23.15 -3.16 15.68
CA ALA A 233 23.62 -3.39 17.04
C ALA A 233 22.44 -3.63 17.99
N SER A 234 22.68 -4.22 19.16
CA SER A 234 21.66 -4.27 20.21
C SER A 234 21.20 -2.85 20.54
N GLY A 235 19.89 -2.60 20.45
CA GLY A 235 19.31 -1.27 20.65
C GLY A 235 19.36 -0.34 19.43
N PHE A 236 19.67 -0.85 18.24
CA PHE A 236 19.68 -0.04 17.01
C PHE A 236 18.31 0.58 16.69
N VAL A 237 17.22 -0.05 17.14
CA VAL A 237 15.92 0.61 17.18
C VAL A 237 15.84 1.46 18.44
N ARG A 238 15.93 2.78 18.26
CA ARG A 238 15.93 3.73 19.37
C ARG A 238 14.50 4.03 19.81
N VAL A 239 14.21 3.90 21.10
CA VAL A 239 12.96 4.40 21.68
C VAL A 239 13.13 5.89 21.98
N ALA A 240 12.50 6.74 21.19
CA ALA A 240 12.59 8.20 21.37
C ALA A 240 11.63 8.70 22.46
N SER A 241 10.48 8.05 22.60
CA SER A 241 9.51 8.26 23.68
C SER A 241 8.60 7.02 23.79
N PRO A 242 7.70 6.92 24.80
CA PRO A 242 6.71 5.84 24.85
C PRO A 242 5.83 5.71 23.60
N ARG A 243 5.75 6.75 22.76
CA ARG A 243 4.91 6.80 21.55
C ARG A 243 5.70 6.86 20.24
N VAL A 244 7.02 6.98 20.30
CA VAL A 244 7.85 7.20 19.11
C VAL A 244 9.10 6.34 19.18
N ILE A 245 9.36 5.58 18.10
CA ILE A 245 10.61 4.85 17.90
C ILE A 245 11.28 5.29 16.60
N GLU A 246 12.57 5.05 16.50
CA GLU A 246 13.39 5.37 15.34
C GLU A 246 14.10 4.12 14.87
N LEU A 247 13.95 3.84 13.59
CA LEU A 247 14.59 2.71 12.91
C LEU A 247 15.57 3.26 11.87
N PRO A 248 16.88 3.03 12.02
CA PRO A 248 17.84 3.41 10.99
C PRO A 248 17.71 2.53 9.75
N SER A 249 17.98 3.12 8.59
CA SER A 249 18.16 2.38 7.33
C SER A 249 19.60 2.51 6.88
N TYR A 250 20.34 1.41 6.98
CA TYR A 250 21.71 1.30 6.48
C TYR A 250 21.75 1.06 4.96
N ASP A 251 22.93 1.22 4.36
CA ASP A 251 23.17 0.79 2.98
C ASP A 251 22.82 -0.70 2.82
N GLY A 252 22.25 -1.05 1.68
CA GLY A 252 21.70 -2.36 1.44
C GLY A 252 21.77 -2.76 -0.03
N ASN A 253 20.74 -3.48 -0.50
CA ASN A 253 20.69 -4.02 -1.86
C ASN A 253 20.13 -3.05 -2.91
N GLY A 254 19.92 -1.78 -2.56
CA GLY A 254 19.41 -0.75 -3.47
C GLY A 254 17.93 -0.90 -3.86
N MET A 255 17.21 -1.91 -3.39
CA MET A 255 15.80 -2.10 -3.77
C MET A 255 14.84 -1.10 -3.10
N TYR A 256 15.24 -0.52 -1.96
CA TYR A 256 14.48 0.44 -1.16
C TYR A 256 13.00 0.07 -0.89
N LEU A 257 12.62 -1.22 -0.92
CA LEU A 257 11.23 -1.66 -0.80
C LEU A 257 10.53 -1.05 0.42
N THR A 258 11.13 -1.13 1.60
CA THR A 258 10.54 -0.57 2.82
C THR A 258 10.34 0.95 2.70
N VAL A 259 11.41 1.71 2.46
CA VAL A 259 11.38 3.18 2.49
C VAL A 259 10.54 3.75 1.35
N GLY A 260 10.64 3.18 0.14
CA GLY A 260 9.84 3.55 -1.02
C GLY A 260 8.34 3.31 -0.79
N ASN A 261 7.97 2.16 -0.22
CA ASN A 261 6.59 1.89 0.18
C ASN A 261 6.10 2.92 1.21
N LEU A 262 6.91 3.22 2.23
CA LEU A 262 6.54 4.17 3.30
C LEU A 262 6.37 5.60 2.82
N ALA A 263 7.07 6.00 1.76
CA ALA A 263 6.89 7.31 1.14
C ALA A 263 5.50 7.46 0.49
N ALA A 264 4.92 6.37 -0.05
CA ALA A 264 3.59 6.38 -0.67
C ALA A 264 2.47 6.02 0.33
N ASN A 265 2.75 5.12 1.27
CA ASN A 265 1.84 4.67 2.31
C ASN A 265 2.57 4.58 3.65
N PRO A 266 2.34 5.52 4.58
CA PRO A 266 3.14 5.61 5.80
C PRO A 266 2.87 4.48 6.79
N LYS A 267 1.87 3.62 6.55
CA LYS A 267 1.51 2.54 7.48
C LYS A 267 2.53 1.41 7.43
N LEU A 268 2.95 0.97 8.62
CA LEU A 268 3.82 -0.17 8.80
C LEU A 268 3.44 -1.00 10.00
N GLY A 269 3.90 -2.24 9.98
CA GLY A 269 3.95 -3.12 11.13
C GLY A 269 5.38 -3.52 11.45
N LEU A 270 5.67 -3.68 12.73
CA LEU A 270 6.92 -4.23 13.23
C LEU A 270 6.65 -5.49 14.03
N LEU A 271 7.55 -6.46 13.91
CA LEU A 271 7.58 -7.67 14.71
C LEU A 271 8.98 -7.84 15.29
N PHE A 272 9.07 -7.68 16.60
CA PHE A 272 10.24 -7.98 17.40
C PHE A 272 10.06 -9.37 18.00
N ILE A 273 11.10 -10.20 17.94
CA ILE A 273 11.10 -11.55 18.50
C ILE A 273 12.42 -11.77 19.22
N ASP A 274 12.34 -12.16 20.48
CA ASP A 274 13.45 -12.76 21.20
C ASP A 274 13.34 -14.28 21.07
N PHE A 275 14.37 -14.86 20.45
CA PHE A 275 14.48 -16.29 20.21
C PHE A 275 15.21 -17.03 21.34
N GLU A 276 15.99 -16.36 22.18
CA GLU A 276 16.68 -16.98 23.31
C GLU A 276 15.74 -17.09 24.51
N THR A 277 14.98 -16.03 24.75
CA THR A 277 13.88 -15.98 25.72
C THR A 277 12.56 -15.76 24.97
N PRO A 278 11.90 -16.85 24.50
CA PRO A 278 10.72 -16.79 23.63
C PRO A 278 9.71 -15.74 24.04
N HIS A 279 9.75 -14.61 23.34
CA HIS A 279 8.88 -13.47 23.57
C HIS A 279 8.76 -12.67 22.28
N ARG A 280 7.60 -12.03 22.04
CA ARG A 280 7.43 -11.16 20.87
C ARG A 280 6.63 -9.92 21.20
N LEU A 281 6.95 -8.85 20.50
CA LEU A 281 6.22 -7.60 20.52
C LEU A 281 5.83 -7.22 19.09
N ARG A 282 4.56 -6.92 18.90
CA ARG A 282 4.05 -6.38 17.63
C ARG A 282 3.69 -4.93 17.82
N LEU A 283 3.92 -4.15 16.77
CA LEU A 283 3.63 -2.73 16.75
C LEU A 283 3.07 -2.37 15.39
N HIS A 284 2.00 -1.60 15.37
CA HIS A 284 1.55 -0.88 14.18
C HIS A 284 1.77 0.62 14.38
N GLY A 285 2.10 1.31 13.30
CA GLY A 285 2.36 2.74 13.37
C GLY A 285 2.29 3.43 12.02
N THR A 286 2.68 4.69 12.02
CA THR A 286 2.91 5.49 10.82
C THR A 286 4.32 6.03 10.80
N ALA A 287 4.99 5.95 9.66
CA ALA A 287 6.35 6.38 9.48
C ALA A 287 6.47 7.77 8.84
N ARG A 288 7.52 8.49 9.23
CA ARG A 288 8.11 9.63 8.53
C ARG A 288 9.59 9.33 8.28
N ILE A 289 10.09 9.74 7.11
CA ILE A 289 11.48 9.54 6.72
C ILE A 289 12.24 10.85 6.92
N THR A 290 13.41 10.80 7.55
CA THR A 290 14.29 11.95 7.78
C THR A 290 15.73 11.63 7.36
N ARG A 291 16.42 12.67 6.91
CA ARG A 291 17.87 12.68 6.60
C ARG A 291 18.57 13.85 7.29
N GLU A 292 17.94 14.42 8.32
CA GLU A 292 18.52 15.54 9.07
C GLU A 292 19.76 15.08 9.83
N ALA A 293 20.80 15.92 9.86
CA ALA A 293 22.08 15.61 10.49
C ALA A 293 21.91 15.15 11.95
N MET A 294 21.06 15.84 12.72
CA MET A 294 20.80 15.51 14.14
C MET A 294 20.19 14.13 14.36
N ASP A 295 19.44 13.61 13.38
CA ASP A 295 18.86 12.27 13.45
C ASP A 295 19.90 11.23 13.04
N LEU A 296 20.66 11.50 11.97
CA LEU A 296 21.72 10.61 11.48
C LEU A 296 22.86 10.46 12.50
N GLU A 297 23.24 11.52 13.22
CA GLU A 297 24.24 11.48 14.29
C GLU A 297 23.88 10.51 15.42
N ARG A 298 22.59 10.31 15.68
CA ARG A 298 22.11 9.33 16.69
C ARG A 298 22.15 7.89 16.19
N HIS A 299 22.32 7.70 14.88
CA HIS A 299 22.28 6.40 14.20
C HIS A 299 23.48 6.26 13.24
N PRO A 300 24.70 6.03 13.77
CA PRO A 300 25.90 5.92 12.95
C PRO A 300 25.76 4.92 11.81
N GLY A 301 26.17 5.32 10.60
CA GLY A 301 26.09 4.49 9.39
C GLY A 301 24.73 4.46 8.70
N ALA A 302 23.69 5.08 9.26
CA ALA A 302 22.39 5.19 8.60
C ALA A 302 22.46 6.15 7.38
N GLU A 303 21.83 5.78 6.27
CA GLU A 303 21.60 6.70 5.14
C GLU A 303 20.38 7.59 5.38
N LEU A 304 19.43 7.10 6.17
CA LEU A 304 18.20 7.78 6.58
C LEU A 304 17.64 7.12 7.85
N VAL A 305 16.75 7.84 8.53
CA VAL A 305 16.04 7.33 9.72
C VAL A 305 14.54 7.31 9.45
N ILE A 306 13.90 6.23 9.87
CA ILE A 306 12.44 6.07 9.84
C ILE A 306 11.92 6.37 11.26
N LYS A 307 11.27 7.53 11.43
CA LYS A 307 10.59 7.93 12.67
C LYS A 307 9.17 7.37 12.67
N ILE A 308 8.82 6.60 13.67
CA ILE A 308 7.56 5.83 13.71
C ILE A 308 6.73 6.30 14.89
N ASP A 309 5.57 6.90 14.62
CA ASP A 309 4.55 7.14 15.63
C ASP A 309 3.76 5.85 15.85
N ILE A 310 3.66 5.44 17.10
CA ILE A 310 3.00 4.21 17.51
C ILE A 310 1.50 4.43 17.50
N ALA A 311 0.78 3.59 16.74
CA ALA A 311 -0.67 3.52 16.80
C ALA A 311 -1.11 2.50 17.86
N GLU A 312 -0.55 1.29 17.80
CA GLU A 312 -0.85 0.24 18.76
C GLU A 312 0.32 -0.73 18.92
N VAL A 313 0.47 -1.25 20.13
CA VAL A 313 1.46 -2.25 20.53
C VAL A 313 0.70 -3.41 21.13
N PHE A 314 1.05 -4.63 20.75
CA PHE A 314 0.44 -5.80 21.34
C PHE A 314 1.35 -6.99 21.47
N VAL A 315 1.17 -7.70 22.58
CA VAL A 315 1.89 -8.92 22.93
C VAL A 315 1.03 -10.14 22.60
N ASN A 316 1.66 -11.19 22.09
CA ASN A 316 0.99 -12.46 21.85
C ASN A 316 1.77 -13.62 22.50
N CYS A 317 1.06 -14.72 22.79
CA CYS A 317 1.58 -15.89 23.50
C CYS A 317 2.83 -16.53 22.84
N PRO A 318 3.92 -16.83 23.58
CA PRO A 318 5.18 -17.33 23.01
C PRO A 318 5.16 -18.80 22.55
N ARG A 319 4.04 -19.52 22.70
CA ARG A 319 3.90 -20.99 22.52
C ARG A 319 4.59 -21.63 21.32
N TYR A 320 4.77 -20.92 20.21
CA TYR A 320 5.34 -21.44 18.96
C TYR A 320 6.61 -20.70 18.50
N ILE A 321 7.25 -19.93 19.37
CA ILE A 321 8.56 -19.35 19.09
C ILE A 321 9.61 -20.43 19.41
N HIS A 322 10.29 -20.92 18.38
CA HIS A 322 11.41 -21.84 18.55
C HIS A 322 12.58 -21.14 19.22
N GLN A 323 13.26 -21.85 20.12
CA GLN A 323 14.46 -21.34 20.74
C GLN A 323 15.65 -21.44 19.81
N TYR A 324 16.39 -20.35 19.67
CA TYR A 324 17.67 -20.31 18.97
C TYR A 324 18.75 -19.83 19.93
N ARG A 325 20.00 -20.16 19.65
CA ARG A 325 21.16 -19.59 20.34
C ARG A 325 21.78 -18.53 19.44
N ARG A 326 22.07 -17.36 20.00
CA ARG A 326 22.76 -16.29 19.29
C ARG A 326 24.27 -16.55 19.30
N GLU A 327 24.87 -16.71 18.12
CA GLU A 327 26.31 -16.98 18.00
C GLU A 327 27.17 -15.70 18.07
N ALA A 328 26.83 -14.67 17.27
CA ALA A 328 27.62 -13.44 17.19
C ALA A 328 26.83 -12.25 16.64
N THR A 329 27.37 -11.04 16.86
CA THR A 329 26.96 -9.83 16.12
C THR A 329 27.54 -9.88 14.70
N SER A 330 26.77 -9.46 13.69
CA SER A 330 27.30 -9.34 12.33
C SER A 330 28.43 -8.30 12.28
N GLY A 331 29.54 -8.65 11.64
CA GLY A 331 30.68 -7.74 11.46
C GLY A 331 30.35 -6.50 10.62
N PHE A 332 29.25 -6.50 9.86
CA PHE A 332 28.81 -5.36 9.05
C PHE A 332 27.99 -4.32 9.83
N VAL A 333 27.65 -4.59 11.09
CA VAL A 333 26.95 -3.62 11.93
C VAL A 333 27.85 -2.39 12.13
N PRO A 334 27.33 -1.15 12.04
CA PRO A 334 28.14 0.05 12.30
C PRO A 334 28.93 -0.03 13.61
N GLY A 335 30.22 0.28 13.54
CA GLY A 335 31.15 0.19 14.67
C GLY A 335 31.78 -1.19 14.90
N GLN A 336 31.42 -2.21 14.10
CA GLN A 336 32.13 -3.50 14.07
C GLN A 336 33.29 -3.47 13.07
N GLU A 337 34.18 -4.46 13.15
CA GLU A 337 35.41 -4.56 12.35
C GLU A 337 35.17 -4.45 10.83
N ARG A 338 34.08 -5.02 10.34
CA ARG A 338 33.76 -5.13 8.90
C ARG A 338 32.73 -4.09 8.43
N ALA A 339 32.42 -3.07 9.24
CA ALA A 339 31.35 -2.11 8.95
C ALA A 339 31.55 -1.31 7.65
N GLY A 340 32.80 -1.10 7.23
CA GLY A 340 33.15 -0.41 5.98
C GLY A 340 33.39 -1.35 4.79
N GLU A 341 33.27 -2.66 4.96
CA GLU A 341 33.48 -3.62 3.87
C GLU A 341 32.28 -3.66 2.93
N VAL A 342 32.56 -3.82 1.64
CA VAL A 342 31.52 -4.13 0.65
C VAL A 342 31.11 -5.61 0.80
N PRO A 343 29.81 -5.90 1.01
CA PRO A 343 29.35 -7.27 1.25
C PRO A 343 29.63 -8.18 0.06
N ALA A 344 29.88 -9.47 0.33
CA ALA A 344 30.34 -10.43 -0.67
C ALA A 344 29.43 -10.52 -1.91
N TRP A 345 28.11 -10.37 -1.76
CA TRP A 345 27.18 -10.42 -2.89
C TRP A 345 27.36 -9.27 -3.89
N LYS A 346 27.80 -8.08 -3.44
CA LYS A 346 28.12 -6.96 -4.33
C LYS A 346 29.40 -7.23 -5.13
N ARG A 347 30.28 -8.12 -4.65
CA ARG A 347 31.52 -8.51 -5.33
C ARG A 347 31.32 -9.63 -6.37
N ILE A 348 30.08 -10.04 -6.64
CA ILE A 348 29.81 -11.00 -7.72
C ILE A 348 30.02 -10.30 -9.06
N ASP A 349 30.76 -10.91 -9.98
CA ASP A 349 31.12 -10.31 -11.29
C ASP A 349 29.90 -9.74 -12.05
N LEU A 350 28.75 -10.43 -11.94
CA LEU A 350 27.47 -10.03 -12.55
C LEU A 350 26.95 -8.66 -12.12
N PHE A 351 27.39 -8.14 -10.96
CA PHE A 351 26.96 -6.85 -10.45
C PHE A 351 27.99 -5.73 -10.65
N ALA A 352 29.23 -6.05 -11.05
CA ALA A 352 30.34 -5.10 -11.07
C ALA A 352 30.03 -3.81 -11.87
N GLU A 353 29.38 -3.95 -13.03
CA GLU A 353 29.06 -2.83 -13.93
C GLU A 353 27.88 -1.97 -13.44
N VAL A 354 27.04 -2.51 -12.56
CA VAL A 354 25.81 -1.83 -12.08
C VAL A 354 25.95 -1.30 -10.65
N LEU A 355 27.11 -1.51 -10.02
CA LEU A 355 27.39 -0.96 -8.70
C LEU A 355 27.54 0.57 -8.74
N PRO A 356 27.01 1.28 -7.72
CA PRO A 356 27.32 2.69 -7.52
C PRO A 356 28.83 2.95 -7.41
N ASP A 357 29.29 4.14 -7.81
CA ASP A 357 30.72 4.52 -7.76
C ASP A 357 31.33 4.32 -6.37
N ARG A 358 30.59 4.65 -5.30
CA ARG A 358 31.04 4.48 -3.91
C ARG A 358 31.46 3.04 -3.60
N ASP A 359 30.71 2.06 -4.11
CA ASP A 359 30.96 0.64 -3.83
C ASP A 359 32.15 0.17 -4.67
N ARG A 360 32.21 0.56 -5.95
CA ARG A 360 33.34 0.24 -6.85
C ARG A 360 34.68 0.78 -6.31
N LEU A 361 34.72 2.06 -5.91
CA LEU A 361 35.91 2.68 -5.34
C LEU A 361 36.39 1.99 -4.05
N THR A 362 35.45 1.49 -3.23
CA THR A 362 35.78 0.76 -2.00
C THR A 362 36.33 -0.64 -2.31
N ILE A 363 35.80 -1.32 -3.32
CA ILE A 363 36.34 -2.61 -3.80
C ILE A 363 37.77 -2.41 -4.32
N ASP A 364 37.98 -1.43 -5.20
CA ASP A 364 39.28 -1.16 -5.83
C ASP A 364 40.36 -0.78 -4.79
N SER A 365 40.01 0.06 -3.81
CA SER A 365 40.96 0.50 -2.78
C SER A 365 41.28 -0.56 -1.73
N SER A 366 40.35 -1.49 -1.46
CA SER A 366 40.58 -2.61 -0.54
C SER A 366 41.36 -3.76 -1.17
N GLY A 367 41.52 -3.77 -2.50
CA GLY A 367 42.11 -4.90 -3.23
C GLY A 367 41.26 -6.17 -3.16
N SER A 368 39.96 -6.03 -2.89
CA SER A 368 39.05 -7.16 -2.77
C SER A 368 38.80 -7.81 -4.14
N GLU A 369 39.09 -9.10 -4.27
CA GLU A 369 38.79 -9.84 -5.49
C GLU A 369 37.28 -9.95 -5.73
N THR A 370 36.89 -9.87 -6.99
CA THR A 370 35.54 -10.23 -7.46
C THR A 370 35.39 -11.75 -7.51
N MET A 371 34.16 -12.24 -7.51
CA MET A 371 33.88 -13.67 -7.44
C MET A 371 32.74 -14.09 -8.36
N THR A 372 32.72 -15.36 -8.74
CA THR A 372 31.61 -15.89 -9.52
C THR A 372 30.37 -16.10 -8.65
N LEU A 373 29.19 -16.20 -9.28
CA LEU A 373 27.96 -16.55 -8.56
C LEU A 373 28.05 -17.93 -7.88
N ALA A 374 28.83 -18.86 -8.46
CA ALA A 374 29.04 -20.19 -7.89
C ALA A 374 29.86 -20.12 -6.59
N ASP A 375 30.93 -19.31 -6.57
CA ASP A 375 31.76 -19.11 -5.38
C ASP A 375 30.95 -18.48 -4.25
N TYR A 376 30.12 -17.48 -4.56
CA TYR A 376 29.22 -16.87 -3.59
C TYR A 376 28.20 -17.87 -3.01
N ARG A 377 27.61 -18.74 -3.84
CA ARG A 377 26.72 -19.81 -3.34
C ARG A 377 27.44 -20.75 -2.38
N ALA A 378 28.68 -21.12 -2.69
CA ALA A 378 29.48 -21.95 -1.79
C ALA A 378 29.82 -21.22 -0.47
N LEU A 379 29.92 -19.88 -0.44
CA LEU A 379 30.06 -19.12 0.80
C LEU A 379 28.77 -19.12 1.63
N LEU A 380 27.61 -18.97 0.98
CA LEU A 380 26.28 -19.03 1.63
C LEU A 380 26.05 -20.37 2.32
N GLU A 381 26.33 -21.49 1.65
CA GLU A 381 26.18 -22.83 2.22
C GLU A 381 27.04 -23.06 3.47
N ARG A 382 28.17 -22.33 3.57
CA ARG A 382 29.10 -22.38 4.71
C ARG A 382 28.79 -21.33 5.79
N GLY A 383 27.81 -20.44 5.58
CA GLY A 383 27.47 -19.35 6.50
C GLY A 383 28.56 -18.28 6.63
N LYS A 384 29.40 -18.08 5.60
CA LYS A 384 30.57 -17.19 5.64
C LYS A 384 30.39 -15.87 4.88
N THR A 385 29.15 -15.43 4.65
CA THR A 385 28.83 -14.22 3.87
C THR A 385 28.92 -12.92 4.66
#